data_AF-A0A7K2AWB6-F1
#
_entry.id   AF-A0A7K2AWB6-F1
#
_cell.length_a   1.000
_cell.length_b   1.000
_cell.length_c   1.000
_cell.angle_alpha   90.00
_cell.angle_beta   90.00
_cell.angle_gamma   90.00
#
_symmetry.space_group_name_H-M   'P 1'
#
loop_
_entity.id
_entity.type
_entity.pdbx_description
1 polymer ?
#
loop_
_entity_poly.entity_id
_entity_poly.type
_entity_poly.pdbx_seq_one_letter_code
_entity_poly.pdbx_strand_id
1 'polypeptide(L)' 'AEVVEAFSLLSRTEGIIPALECAHALAWVSRARAELAGRTVLLNLSGRGDKDVDQMMGILG' A
#
# COMPACT_ATOMS: atom_id res chain seq x y z
N ALA A 1 -8.77 3.66 6.95
CA ALA A 1 -8.89 4.29 5.63
C ALA A 1 -7.55 4.32 4.90
N GLU A 2 -6.52 4.98 5.44
CA GLU A 2 -5.22 5.17 4.75
C GLU A 2 -4.55 3.88 4.24
N VAL A 3 -4.63 2.76 5.00
CA VAL A 3 -4.06 1.46 4.58
C VAL A 3 -4.79 0.89 3.36
N VAL A 4 -6.11 0.99 3.33
CA VAL A 4 -6.96 0.51 2.23
C VAL A 4 -6.72 1.33 0.97
N GLU A 5 -6.55 2.65 1.13
CA GLU A 5 -6.18 3.55 0.05
C GLU A 5 -4.78 3.23 -0.49
N ALA A 6 -3.80 3.00 0.38
CA ALA A 6 -2.44 2.63 -0.03
C ALA A 6 -2.40 1.29 -0.76
N PHE A 7 -3.13 0.28 -0.27
CA PHE A 7 -3.31 -0.99 -0.96
C PHE A 7 -3.88 -0.78 -2.38
N SER A 8 -4.95 0.02 -2.48
CA SER A 8 -5.63 0.30 -3.75
C SER A 8 -4.80 1.18 -4.68
N LEU A 9 -3.94 2.05 -4.14
CA LEU A 9 -3.04 2.90 -4.90
C LEU A 9 -2.01 2.03 -5.62
N LEU A 10 -1.24 1.24 -4.88
CA LEU A 10 -0.18 0.40 -5.43
C LEU A 10 -0.73 -0.63 -6.44
N SER A 11 -1.89 -1.22 -6.13
CA SER A 11 -2.56 -2.18 -7.01
C SER A 11 -2.97 -1.56 -8.34
N ARG A 12 -3.44 -0.30 -8.32
CA ARG A 12 -3.92 0.38 -9.54
C ARG A 12 -2.81 1.04 -10.35
N THR A 13 -1.76 1.56 -9.70
CA THR A 13 -0.70 2.29 -10.40
C THR A 13 0.39 1.36 -10.90
N GLU A 14 0.77 0.35 -10.11
CA GLU A 14 1.90 -0.53 -10.42
C GLU A 14 1.47 -1.98 -10.73
N GLY A 15 0.18 -2.32 -10.57
CA GLY A 15 -0.30 -3.69 -10.76
C GLY A 15 0.21 -4.68 -9.70
N ILE A 16 0.74 -4.19 -8.59
CA ILE A 16 1.24 -5.00 -7.48
C ILE A 16 0.18 -5.05 -6.40
N ILE A 17 -0.26 -6.26 -6.03
CA ILE A 17 -1.18 -6.47 -4.91
C ILE A 17 -0.34 -6.72 -3.65
N PRO A 18 -0.14 -5.71 -2.77
CA PRO A 18 0.71 -5.88 -1.60
C PRO A 18 0.00 -6.66 -0.49
N ALA A 19 0.77 -7.35 0.36
CA ALA A 19 0.24 -7.78 1.65
C ALA A 19 -0.21 -6.56 2.47
N LEU A 20 -1.19 -6.73 3.36
CA LEU A 20 -1.69 -5.62 4.18
C LEU A 20 -0.60 -4.99 5.05
N GLU A 21 0.35 -5.78 5.56
CA GLU A 21 1.50 -5.27 6.32
C GLU A 21 2.37 -4.32 5.48
N CYS A 22 2.52 -4.58 4.18
CA CYS A 22 3.23 -3.69 3.26
C CYS A 22 2.44 -2.40 2.99
N ALA A 23 1.12 -2.50 2.87
CA ALA A 23 0.24 -1.36 2.67
C ALA A 23 0.31 -0.36 3.84
N HIS A 24 0.57 -0.82 5.08
CA HIS A 24 0.79 0.07 6.22
C HIS A 24 2.02 0.98 6.02
N ALA A 25 3.13 0.42 5.55
CA ALA A 25 4.33 1.20 5.28
C ALA A 25 4.09 2.21 4.14
N LEU A 26 3.38 1.81 3.10
CA LEU A 26 3.07 2.69 1.97
C LEU A 26 2.09 3.82 2.36
N ALA A 27 1.12 3.53 3.22
CA ALA A 27 0.22 4.54 3.78
C ALA A 27 1.01 5.62 4.53
N TRP A 28 1.98 5.20 5.35
CA TRP A 28 2.85 6.14 6.06
C TRP A 28 3.66 7.00 5.09
N VAL A 29 4.30 6.40 4.09
CA VAL A 29 5.09 7.13 3.07
C VAL A 29 4.21 8.13 2.32
N SER A 30 3.00 7.74 1.95
CA SER A 30 2.05 8.60 1.23
C SER A 30 1.66 9.82 2.07
N ARG A 31 1.44 9.64 3.37
CA ARG A 31 1.16 10.73 4.31
C ARG A 31 2.38 11.63 4.53
N ALA A 32 3.57 11.05 4.62
CA ALA A 32 4.85 11.76 4.83
C ALA A 32 5.42 12.38 3.53
N ARG A 33 4.69 12.38 2.42
CA ARG A 33 5.19 12.81 1.09
C ARG A 33 5.86 14.18 1.06
N ALA A 34 5.37 15.13 1.86
CA ALA A 34 5.94 16.49 1.90
C ALA A 34 7.32 16.50 2.59
N GLU A 35 7.47 15.71 3.65
CA GLU A 35 8.74 15.56 4.40
C GLU A 35 9.78 14.77 3.60
N LEU A 36 9.32 13.85 2.77
CA LEU A 36 10.15 12.98 1.93
C LEU A 36 10.45 13.58 0.55
N ALA A 37 9.92 14.77 0.24
CA ALA A 37 10.09 15.41 -1.06
C ALA A 37 11.59 15.57 -1.42
N GLY A 38 11.96 15.14 -2.62
CA GLY A 38 13.35 15.18 -3.11
C GLY A 38 14.28 14.10 -2.54
N ARG A 39 13.78 13.16 -1.72
CA ARG A 39 14.55 12.03 -1.20
C ARG A 39 14.18 10.73 -1.92
N THR A 40 15.14 9.82 -2.05
CA THR A 40 14.87 8.43 -2.47
C THR A 40 14.43 7.61 -1.26
N VAL A 41 13.29 6.94 -1.38
CA VAL A 41 12.72 6.09 -0.32
C VAL A 41 12.75 4.64 -0.78
N LEU A 42 13.35 3.77 0.03
CA LEU A 42 13.31 2.32 -0.17
C LEU A 42 12.28 1.71 0.79
N LEU A 43 11.33 0.97 0.24
CA LEU A 43 10.29 0.29 1.00
C LEU A 43 10.34 -1.21 0.71
N ASN A 44 10.34 -2.02 1.76
CA ASN A 44 10.31 -3.46 1.63
C ASN A 44 8.86 -3.95 1.44
N LEU A 45 8.58 -4.60 0.32
CA LEU A 45 7.33 -5.34 0.11
C LEU A 45 7.53 -6.77 0.62
N SER A 46 7.37 -6.95 1.93
CA SER A 46 7.60 -8.22 2.63
C SER A 46 6.74 -9.40 2.15
N GLY A 47 5.64 -9.14 1.43
CA GLY A 47 4.76 -10.19 0.93
C GLY A 47 3.75 -9.71 -0.11
N ARG A 48 3.14 -10.69 -0.77
CA ARG A 48 2.05 -10.52 -1.73
C ARG A 48 0.69 -10.64 -1.05
N GLY A 49 -0.30 -9.90 -1.56
CA GLY A 49 -1.61 -9.77 -0.94
C GLY A 49 -2.62 -10.88 -1.25
N ASP A 50 -2.23 -12.01 -1.85
CA ASP A 50 -3.17 -13.08 -2.25
C ASP A 50 -4.10 -13.55 -1.12
N LYS A 51 -3.61 -13.56 0.13
CA LYS A 51 -4.40 -13.95 1.31
C LYS A 51 -5.38 -12.86 1.76
N ASP A 52 -5.07 -11.60 1.43
CA ASP A 52 -5.81 -10.44 1.89
C ASP A 52 -6.87 -9.99 0.89
N VAL A 53 -6.83 -10.48 -0.36
CA VAL A 53 -7.74 -10.07 -1.44
C VAL A 53 -9.21 -10.30 -1.05
N ASP A 54 -9.56 -11.45 -0.48
CA ASP A 54 -10.95 -11.74 -0.09
C ASP A 54 -11.48 -10.75 0.96
N GLN A 55 -10.65 -10.43 1.95
CA GLN A 55 -10.97 -9.41 2.94
C GLN A 55 -11.12 -8.03 2.30
N MET A 56 -10.21 -7.68 1.39
CA MET A 56 -10.20 -6.37 0.72
C MET A 56 -11.38 -6.21 -0.24
N MET A 57 -11.84 -7.27 -0.90
CA MET A 57 -13.04 -7.22 -1.73
C MET A 57 -14.29 -6.86 -0.90
N GLY A 58 -14.41 -7.38 0.32
CA GLY A 58 -15.52 -7.02 1.22
C GLY A 58 -15.47 -5.58 1.76
N ILE A 59 -14.32 -4.92 1.68
CA ILE A 59 -14.14 -3.53 2.14
C ILE A 59 -14.26 -2.53 0.97
N LEU A 60 -13.82 -2.93 -0.22
CA LEU A 60 -13.77 -2.09 -1.42
C LEU A 60 -15.03 -2.18 -2.30
N GLY A 61 -15.80 -3.27 -2.17
CA GLY A 61 -17.11 -3.42 -2.80
C GLY A 61 -18.19 -2.66 -2.05
#